data_AF-A0A095X2N7-F1
#
_entry.id   AF-A0A095X2N7-F1
#
_cell.length_a   1.000
_cell.length_b   1.000
_cell.length_c   1.000
_cell.angle_alpha   90.00
_cell.angle_beta   90.00
_cell.angle_gamma   90.00
#
_symmetry.space_group_name_H-M   'P 1'
#
loop_
_entity.id
_entity.type
_entity.pdbx_description
1 polymer ?
#
loop_
_entity_poly.entity_id
_entity_poly.type
_entity_poly.pdbx_seq_one_letter_code
_entity_poly.pdbx_strand_id
1 'polypeptide(L)'
;MNNCQLIKDLLPLYKENLLSEESVKFVADHLKSCPKCKKILTDEIEIKNENTKPLDFVEKRIKKETRFFTLAVVSLIGSILIFIISYLNMPRHIEYEKDLYKVYRGDDIYTVEFSDKVSGIDYTDTEDTIYLDAYTTKYDEFFNKERPKKSLTFHKDEIKTVLYQNHESMPKMVIGSGEVRQTLLPRLIYGFYARISIIGFVFLSLLIAPIEKFKKKSISLPIKTIFLGFPLALFLGILAVKGINTASFYPTSDFKYILLLSLGIYLFFIFLSIFKEQKRM
;
A
#
# COMPACT_ATOMS: atom_id res chain seq x y z
N MET A 1 -38.39 13.13 65.14
CA MET A 1 -37.84 11.84 64.64
C MET A 1 -38.29 11.46 63.22
N ASN A 2 -39.24 12.15 62.57
CA ASN A 2 -39.78 11.72 61.26
C ASN A 2 -39.02 12.19 60.01
N ASN A 3 -38.08 13.14 60.08
CA ASN A 3 -37.43 13.68 58.87
C ASN A 3 -36.01 13.13 58.63
N CYS A 4 -35.51 12.22 59.49
CA CYS A 4 -34.15 11.71 59.38
C CYS A 4 -33.94 10.87 58.11
N GLN A 5 -34.97 10.19 57.63
CA GLN A 5 -34.88 9.32 56.46
C GLN A 5 -34.78 10.16 55.17
N LEU A 6 -35.63 11.18 55.06
CA LEU A 6 -35.58 12.17 53.98
C LEU A 6 -34.22 12.89 53.94
N ILE A 7 -33.64 13.20 55.10
CA ILE A 7 -32.32 13.84 55.15
C ILE A 7 -31.21 12.88 54.72
N LYS A 8 -31.28 11.59 55.07
CA LYS A 8 -30.30 10.61 54.56
C LYS A 8 -30.27 10.57 53.03
N ASP A 9 -31.42 10.69 52.38
CA ASP A 9 -31.51 10.70 50.92
C ASP A 9 -30.96 12.00 50.31
N LEU A 10 -31.06 13.13 51.03
CA LEU A 10 -30.54 14.43 50.59
C LEU A 10 -29.06 14.67 50.95
N LEU A 11 -28.48 13.91 51.88
CA LEU A 11 -27.08 14.09 52.33
C LEU A 11 -26.03 13.99 51.20
N PRO A 12 -26.12 13.03 50.24
CA PRO A 12 -25.17 12.96 49.13
C PRO A 12 -25.20 14.23 48.26
N LEU A 13 -26.41 14.70 47.93
CA LEU A 13 -26.62 15.92 47.13
C LEU A 13 -26.20 17.19 47.88
N TYR A 14 -26.38 17.21 49.20
CA TYR A 14 -25.89 18.27 50.07
C TYR A 14 -24.35 18.35 50.07
N LYS A 15 -23.65 17.20 50.07
CA LYS A 15 -22.17 17.14 50.01
C LYS A 15 -21.62 17.65 48.67
N GLU A 16 -22.36 17.42 47.59
CA GLU A 16 -21.99 17.87 46.23
C GLU A 16 -22.44 19.31 45.93
N ASN A 17 -23.04 20.04 46.88
CA ASN A 17 -23.61 21.38 46.69
C ASN A 17 -24.64 21.47 45.54
N LEU A 18 -25.42 20.41 45.34
CA LEU A 18 -26.43 20.31 44.26
C LEU A 18 -27.86 20.58 44.74
N LEU A 19 -28.04 21.00 45.99
CA LEU A 19 -29.35 21.31 46.55
C LEU A 19 -29.72 22.79 46.36
N SER A 20 -31.01 23.06 46.19
CA SER A 20 -31.56 24.42 46.21
C SER A 20 -31.32 25.11 47.57
N GLU A 21 -31.25 26.44 47.59
CA GLU A 21 -30.95 27.22 48.80
C GLU A 21 -31.93 26.94 49.96
N GLU A 22 -33.21 26.71 49.66
CA GLU A 22 -34.23 26.34 50.66
C GLU A 22 -33.96 24.95 51.26
N SER A 23 -33.54 24.00 50.43
CA SER A 23 -33.22 22.63 50.85
C SER A 23 -31.92 22.57 51.66
N VAL A 24 -30.94 23.43 51.33
CA VAL A 24 -29.69 23.56 52.10
C VAL A 24 -29.97 24.05 53.52
N LYS A 25 -30.79 25.09 53.69
CA LYS A 25 -31.18 25.61 55.01
C LYS A 25 -31.90 24.53 55.83
N PHE A 26 -32.82 23.81 55.21
CA PHE A 26 -33.56 22.72 55.84
C PHE A 26 -32.66 21.59 56.35
N VAL A 27 -31.69 21.14 55.54
CA VAL A 27 -30.71 20.11 55.96
C VAL A 27 -29.79 20.65 57.07
N ALA A 28 -29.31 21.88 56.95
CA ALA A 28 -28.42 22.51 57.93
C ALA A 28 -29.06 22.67 59.32
N ASP A 29 -30.33 23.08 59.38
CA ASP A 29 -31.05 23.24 60.65
C ASP A 29 -31.33 21.89 61.32
N HIS A 30 -31.61 20.84 60.53
CA HIS A 30 -31.74 19.51 61.09
C HIS A 30 -30.42 18.93 61.61
N LEU A 31 -29.30 19.19 60.92
CA LEU A 31 -27.96 18.75 61.36
C LEU A 31 -27.54 19.35 62.70
N LYS A 32 -28.06 20.54 63.08
CA LYS A 32 -27.85 21.13 64.42
C LYS A 32 -28.59 20.34 65.51
N SER A 33 -29.79 19.85 65.20
CA SER A 33 -30.67 19.18 66.16
C SER A 33 -30.44 17.66 66.29
N CYS A 34 -29.87 17.01 65.26
CA CYS A 34 -29.81 15.55 65.19
C CYS A 34 -28.38 15.00 65.13
N PRO A 35 -27.82 14.51 66.26
CA PRO A 35 -26.46 13.97 66.30
C PRO A 35 -26.28 12.70 65.48
N LYS A 36 -27.37 11.95 65.22
CA LYS A 36 -27.34 10.74 64.36
C LYS A 36 -27.07 11.07 62.89
N CYS A 37 -27.71 12.11 62.34
CA CYS A 37 -27.51 12.50 60.94
C CYS A 37 -26.17 13.23 60.75
N LYS A 38 -25.71 13.96 61.77
CA LYS A 38 -24.38 14.56 61.78
C LYS A 38 -23.26 13.51 61.69
N LYS A 39 -23.41 12.38 62.41
CA LYS A 39 -22.46 11.27 62.31
C LYS A 39 -22.39 10.68 60.90
N ILE A 40 -23.53 10.50 60.23
CA ILE A 40 -23.60 9.94 58.86
C ILE A 40 -22.94 10.87 57.82
N LEU A 41 -22.91 12.19 58.06
CA LEU A 41 -22.19 13.14 57.20
C LEU A 41 -20.66 13.01 57.38
N THR A 42 -20.20 12.76 58.61
CA THR A 42 -18.76 12.61 58.94
C THR A 42 -18.22 11.21 58.68
N ASP A 43 -19.05 10.17 58.82
CA ASP A 43 -18.69 8.84 58.36
C ASP A 43 -18.62 8.93 56.85
N GLU A 44 -17.41 8.78 56.31
CA GLU A 44 -17.20 8.67 54.88
C GLU A 44 -18.09 7.53 54.38
N ILE A 45 -19.22 7.88 53.77
CA ILE A 45 -19.87 6.99 52.82
C ILE A 45 -18.84 6.88 51.69
N GLU A 46 -17.86 6.00 51.87
CA GLU A 46 -17.08 5.45 50.79
C GLU A 46 -18.11 4.75 49.90
N ILE A 47 -18.61 5.50 48.93
CA ILE A 47 -19.15 4.90 47.73
C ILE A 47 -17.94 4.19 47.13
N LYS A 48 -17.72 2.93 47.52
CA LYS A 48 -16.89 2.03 46.74
C LYS A 48 -17.52 2.02 45.36
N ASN A 49 -16.91 2.76 44.45
CA ASN A 49 -17.01 2.53 43.01
C ASN A 49 -16.38 1.15 42.75
N GLU A 50 -17.06 0.10 43.20
CA GLU A 50 -16.71 -1.25 42.83
C GLU A 50 -17.02 -1.40 41.35
N ASN A 51 -15.93 -1.29 40.58
CA ASN A 51 -15.80 -1.72 39.20
C ASN A 51 -16.33 -0.75 38.14
N THR A 52 -15.50 0.23 37.79
CA THR A 52 -15.35 0.74 36.42
C THR A 52 -14.77 -0.32 35.45
N LYS A 53 -15.11 -1.61 35.63
CA LYS A 53 -14.75 -2.69 34.69
C LYS A 53 -15.68 -2.91 33.47
N PRO A 54 -16.78 -2.16 33.21
CA PRO A 54 -17.51 -2.35 31.96
C PRO A 54 -16.86 -1.63 30.77
N LEU A 55 -16.01 -0.60 30.99
CA LEU A 55 -15.37 0.14 29.89
C LEU A 55 -14.14 -0.56 29.30
N ASP A 56 -13.43 -1.37 30.08
CA ASP A 56 -12.24 -2.08 29.58
C ASP A 56 -12.58 -3.06 28.45
N PHE A 57 -13.76 -3.69 28.53
CA PHE A 57 -14.28 -4.57 27.49
C PHE A 57 -14.73 -3.78 26.25
N VAL A 58 -15.38 -2.64 26.45
CA VAL A 58 -15.82 -1.75 25.37
C VAL A 58 -14.62 -1.16 24.64
N GLU A 59 -13.61 -0.68 25.36
CA GLU A 59 -12.38 -0.14 24.79
C GLU A 59 -11.58 -1.21 24.04
N LYS A 60 -11.47 -2.44 24.59
CA LYS A 60 -10.83 -3.58 23.89
C LYS A 60 -11.60 -3.99 22.64
N ARG A 61 -12.94 -3.97 22.66
CA ARG A 61 -13.78 -4.27 21.49
C ARG A 61 -13.64 -3.18 20.43
N ILE A 62 -13.73 -1.90 20.80
CA ILE A 62 -13.56 -0.75 19.89
C ILE A 62 -12.16 -0.77 19.24
N LYS A 63 -11.09 -0.95 20.03
CA LYS A 63 -9.72 -1.04 19.49
C LYS A 63 -9.55 -2.22 18.54
N LYS A 64 -10.24 -3.34 18.77
CA LYS A 64 -10.20 -4.51 17.88
C LYS A 64 -10.95 -4.26 16.57
N GLU A 65 -12.08 -3.56 16.61
CA GLU A 65 -12.88 -3.20 15.43
C GLU A 65 -12.20 -2.12 14.58
N THR A 66 -11.57 -1.12 15.19
CA THR A 66 -10.87 -0.06 14.45
C THR A 66 -9.50 -0.46 13.94
N ARG A 67 -8.88 -1.53 14.49
CA ARG A 67 -7.57 -2.01 14.04
C ARG A 67 -7.58 -2.42 12.56
N PHE A 68 -8.57 -3.19 12.12
CA PHE A 68 -8.63 -3.64 10.73
C PHE A 68 -8.92 -2.48 9.77
N PHE A 69 -9.72 -1.50 10.20
CA PHE A 69 -9.89 -0.28 9.43
C PHE A 69 -8.59 0.50 9.29
N THR A 70 -7.84 0.66 10.39
CA THR A 70 -6.54 1.33 10.39
C THR A 70 -5.55 0.60 9.47
N LEU A 71 -5.47 -0.73 9.55
CA LEU A 71 -4.64 -1.54 8.66
C LEU A 71 -5.05 -1.41 7.19
N ALA A 72 -6.35 -1.35 6.89
CA ALA A 72 -6.83 -1.09 5.53
C ALA A 72 -6.35 0.28 5.04
N VAL A 73 -6.51 1.34 5.83
CA VAL A 73 -6.06 2.70 5.48
C VAL A 73 -4.54 2.74 5.26
N VAL A 74 -3.76 2.12 6.15
CA VAL A 74 -2.30 2.03 5.99
C VAL A 74 -1.93 1.28 4.71
N SER A 75 -2.60 0.17 4.40
CA SER A 75 -2.38 -0.59 3.17
C SER A 75 -2.70 0.22 1.92
N LEU A 76 -3.77 1.01 1.98
CA LEU A 76 -4.17 1.90 0.87
C LEU A 76 -3.14 3.00 0.65
N ILE A 77 -2.73 3.70 1.72
CA ILE A 77 -1.69 4.73 1.65
C ILE A 77 -0.37 4.13 1.13
N GLY A 78 0.01 2.95 1.64
CA GLY A 78 1.18 2.22 1.16
C GLY A 78 1.11 1.92 -0.32
N SER A 79 -0.05 1.49 -0.82
CA SER A 79 -0.27 1.22 -2.26
C SER A 79 -0.13 2.50 -3.09
N ILE A 80 -0.66 3.63 -2.62
CA ILE A 80 -0.53 4.93 -3.29
C ILE A 80 0.94 5.35 -3.35
N LEU A 81 1.69 5.20 -2.25
CA LEU A 81 3.12 5.51 -2.22
C LEU A 81 3.91 4.62 -3.17
N ILE A 82 3.66 3.31 -3.18
CA ILE A 82 4.29 2.35 -4.11
C ILE A 82 3.99 2.75 -5.55
N PHE A 83 2.75 3.13 -5.85
CA PHE A 83 2.36 3.59 -7.18
C PHE A 83 3.13 4.86 -7.60
N ILE A 84 3.26 5.85 -6.71
CA ILE A 84 4.03 7.07 -6.98
C ILE A 84 5.52 6.73 -7.21
N ILE A 85 6.10 5.89 -6.35
CA ILE A 85 7.50 5.46 -6.49
C ILE A 85 7.71 4.71 -7.80
N SER A 86 6.80 3.80 -8.14
CA SER A 86 6.80 3.06 -9.41
C SER A 86 6.78 4.02 -10.60
N TYR A 87 5.89 5.01 -10.57
CA TYR A 87 5.76 6.00 -11.63
C TYR A 87 7.02 6.85 -11.82
N LEU A 88 7.66 7.24 -10.71
CA LEU A 88 8.90 8.04 -10.75
C LEU A 88 10.10 7.22 -11.25
N ASN A 89 10.20 5.95 -10.88
CA ASN A 89 11.30 5.08 -11.23
C ASN A 89 11.10 4.28 -12.53
N MET A 90 9.95 4.43 -13.20
CA MET A 90 9.68 3.70 -14.43
C MET A 90 10.70 4.08 -15.51
N PRO A 91 11.47 3.11 -16.04
CA PRO A 91 12.45 3.38 -17.10
C PRO A 91 11.75 3.91 -18.35
N ARG A 92 12.28 5.01 -18.88
CA ARG A 92 11.85 5.62 -20.14
C ARG A 92 12.99 5.53 -21.12
N HIS A 93 12.79 4.74 -22.15
CA HIS A 93 13.74 4.59 -23.22
C HIS A 93 14.07 5.94 -23.86
N ILE A 94 15.35 6.11 -24.22
CA ILE A 94 15.83 7.25 -24.98
C ILE A 94 16.10 6.75 -26.40
N GLU A 95 15.37 7.26 -27.38
CA GLU A 95 15.69 6.96 -28.78
C GLU A 95 17.06 7.51 -29.14
N TYR A 96 17.73 6.88 -30.10
CA TYR A 96 19.03 7.34 -30.53
C TYR A 96 18.97 8.77 -31.08
N GLU A 97 19.78 9.65 -30.51
CA GLU A 97 20.05 11.00 -31.01
C GLU A 97 21.54 11.21 -31.28
N LYS A 98 21.85 12.18 -32.15
CA LYS A 98 23.23 12.61 -32.35
C LYS A 98 23.80 13.09 -31.01
N ASP A 99 25.02 12.64 -30.69
CA ASP A 99 25.73 12.92 -29.43
C ASP A 99 25.19 12.23 -28.16
N LEU A 100 24.27 11.26 -28.28
CA LEU A 100 23.79 10.45 -27.15
C LEU A 100 24.93 9.67 -26.46
N TYR A 101 25.87 9.15 -27.25
CA TYR A 101 27.06 8.44 -26.76
C TYR A 101 28.28 8.75 -27.62
N LYS A 102 29.46 8.50 -27.06
CA LYS A 102 30.76 8.56 -27.72
C LYS A 102 31.47 7.23 -27.55
N VAL A 103 32.07 6.75 -28.65
CA VAL A 103 32.84 5.50 -28.65
C VAL A 103 34.33 5.83 -28.68
N TYR A 104 35.02 5.48 -27.61
CA TYR A 104 36.47 5.56 -27.49
C TYR A 104 37.07 4.21 -27.87
N ARG A 105 38.07 4.22 -28.75
CA ARG A 105 38.75 3.01 -29.23
C ARG A 105 40.16 3.00 -28.64
N GLY A 106 40.39 2.16 -27.63
CA GLY A 106 41.72 1.87 -27.10
C GLY A 106 42.38 0.71 -27.85
N ASP A 107 43.55 0.27 -27.39
CA ASP A 107 44.31 -0.82 -28.02
C ASP A 107 43.58 -2.17 -27.89
N ASP A 108 43.09 -2.50 -26.69
CA ASP A 108 42.41 -3.79 -26.42
C ASP A 108 40.94 -3.63 -26.00
N ILE A 109 40.48 -2.41 -25.78
CA ILE A 109 39.13 -2.12 -25.27
C ILE A 109 38.41 -1.05 -26.08
N TYR A 110 37.08 -1.21 -26.23
CA TYR A 110 36.18 -0.14 -26.63
C TYR A 110 35.40 0.36 -25.43
N THR A 111 35.32 1.68 -25.26
CA THR A 111 34.50 2.30 -24.22
C THR A 111 33.40 3.14 -24.86
N VAL A 112 32.15 2.82 -24.53
CA VAL A 112 30.97 3.58 -24.93
C VAL A 112 30.57 4.46 -23.75
N GLU A 113 30.80 5.76 -23.85
CA GLU A 113 30.40 6.77 -22.86
C GLU A 113 29.09 7.42 -23.28
N PHE A 114 28.08 7.39 -22.42
CA PHE A 114 26.79 8.02 -22.63
C PHE A 114 26.76 9.45 -22.08
N SER A 115 25.92 10.28 -22.69
CA SER A 115 25.63 11.64 -22.21
C SER A 115 25.02 11.64 -20.81
N ASP A 116 25.11 12.78 -20.14
CA ASP A 116 24.50 13.06 -18.84
C ASP A 116 22.96 12.98 -18.83
N LYS A 117 22.32 12.96 -20.01
CA LYS A 117 20.88 12.71 -20.15
C LYS A 117 20.48 11.29 -19.71
N VAL A 118 21.41 10.34 -19.76
CA VAL A 118 21.16 8.92 -19.46
C VAL A 118 21.23 8.67 -17.96
N SER A 119 20.15 8.15 -17.38
CA SER A 119 20.11 7.72 -15.98
C SER A 119 20.75 6.35 -15.78
N GLY A 120 20.45 5.42 -16.69
CA GLY A 120 20.86 4.03 -16.61
C GLY A 120 20.97 3.41 -17.98
N ILE A 121 21.76 2.35 -18.05
CA ILE A 121 21.97 1.56 -19.27
C ILE A 121 21.62 0.13 -18.90
N ASP A 122 20.74 -0.48 -19.68
CA ASP A 122 20.48 -1.91 -19.67
C ASP A 122 21.17 -2.54 -20.89
N TYR A 123 21.48 -3.83 -20.81
CA TYR A 123 22.03 -4.54 -21.96
C TYR A 123 21.49 -5.98 -22.04
N THR A 124 21.27 -6.42 -23.27
CA THR A 124 20.89 -7.81 -23.58
C THR A 124 22.01 -8.44 -24.39
N ASP A 125 22.68 -9.43 -23.80
CA ASP A 125 23.70 -10.23 -24.46
C ASP A 125 23.04 -11.45 -25.14
N THR A 126 23.16 -11.54 -26.46
CA THR A 126 22.76 -12.70 -27.26
C THR A 126 23.99 -13.47 -27.73
N GLU A 127 23.83 -14.59 -28.43
CA GLU A 127 24.98 -15.36 -28.93
C GLU A 127 25.93 -14.52 -29.78
N ASP A 128 25.40 -13.63 -30.62
CA ASP A 128 26.18 -12.89 -31.62
C ASP A 128 26.17 -11.36 -31.42
N THR A 129 25.32 -10.81 -30.54
CA THR A 129 25.08 -9.37 -30.47
C THR A 129 24.77 -8.89 -29.05
N ILE A 130 25.33 -7.74 -28.67
CA ILE A 130 24.99 -7.04 -27.44
C ILE A 130 24.10 -5.85 -27.79
N TYR A 131 22.87 -5.85 -27.27
CA TYR A 131 21.95 -4.72 -27.41
C TYR A 131 22.07 -3.82 -26.18
N LEU A 132 22.40 -2.55 -26.39
CA LEU A 132 22.42 -1.50 -25.40
C LEU A 132 21.11 -0.74 -25.43
N ASP A 133 20.51 -0.53 -24.27
CA ASP A 133 19.28 0.24 -24.11
C ASP A 133 19.50 1.29 -23.01
N ALA A 134 19.57 2.57 -23.40
CA ALA A 134 19.69 3.66 -22.44
C ALA A 134 18.32 4.21 -22.07
N TYR A 135 18.14 4.47 -20.77
CA TYR A 135 16.90 5.02 -20.25
C TYR A 135 17.15 6.19 -19.29
N THR A 136 16.13 7.02 -19.16
CA THR A 136 16.00 8.03 -18.10
C THR A 136 14.85 7.65 -17.18
N THR A 137 14.83 8.19 -15.96
CA THR A 137 13.70 8.08 -15.05
C THR A 137 13.18 9.46 -14.70
N LYS A 138 11.87 9.57 -14.39
CA LYS A 138 11.30 10.82 -13.89
C LYS A 138 11.91 11.23 -12.56
N TYR A 139 12.26 10.25 -11.73
CA TYR A 139 12.98 10.48 -10.49
C TYR A 139 14.27 11.26 -10.75
N ASP A 140 15.12 10.77 -11.66
CA ASP A 140 16.37 11.45 -11.98
C ASP A 140 16.15 12.78 -12.70
N GLU A 141 15.10 12.91 -13.51
CA GLU A 141 14.73 14.17 -14.16
C GLU A 141 14.40 15.27 -13.15
N PHE A 142 13.68 14.92 -12.08
CA PHE A 142 13.30 15.89 -11.05
C PHE A 142 14.36 16.12 -9.98
N PHE A 143 15.02 15.06 -9.52
CA PHE A 143 15.85 15.11 -8.31
C PHE A 143 17.35 15.10 -8.60
N ASN A 144 17.81 14.54 -9.73
CA ASN A 144 19.23 14.40 -10.05
C ASN A 144 19.61 15.22 -11.29
N LYS A 145 19.86 16.52 -11.10
CA LYS A 145 20.23 17.45 -12.18
C LYS A 145 21.68 17.28 -12.66
N GLU A 146 22.59 16.89 -11.76
CA GLU A 146 23.98 16.59 -12.11
C GLU A 146 24.17 15.08 -12.08
N ARG A 147 24.35 14.49 -13.26
CA ARG A 147 24.45 13.03 -13.41
C ARG A 147 25.85 12.65 -13.85
N PRO A 148 26.53 11.73 -13.12
CA PRO A 148 27.77 11.19 -13.61
C PRO A 148 27.50 10.43 -14.90
N LYS A 149 28.30 10.74 -15.93
CA LYS A 149 28.23 10.00 -17.20
C LYS A 149 28.43 8.52 -16.96
N LYS A 150 27.70 7.71 -17.72
CA LYS A 150 27.74 6.26 -17.64
C LYS A 150 28.56 5.72 -18.80
N SER A 151 29.42 4.75 -18.54
CA SER A 151 30.25 4.13 -19.58
C SER A 151 30.24 2.62 -19.48
N LEU A 152 30.26 1.95 -20.62
CA LEU A 152 30.43 0.50 -20.74
C LEU A 152 31.71 0.22 -21.51
N THR A 153 32.45 -0.81 -21.08
CA THR A 153 33.71 -1.22 -21.71
C THR A 153 33.61 -2.64 -22.23
N PHE A 154 34.11 -2.87 -23.44
CA PHE A 154 34.09 -4.14 -24.14
C PHE A 154 35.51 -4.51 -24.57
N HIS A 155 35.94 -5.74 -24.28
CA HIS A 155 37.24 -6.27 -24.70
C HIS A 155 37.21 -6.73 -26.15
N LYS A 156 38.14 -6.26 -26.98
CA LYS A 156 38.20 -6.51 -28.43
C LYS A 156 38.15 -7.98 -28.83
N ASP A 157 38.79 -8.84 -28.04
CA ASP A 157 38.91 -10.27 -28.32
C ASP A 157 37.57 -11.03 -28.16
N GLU A 158 36.61 -10.43 -27.45
CA GLU A 158 35.29 -11.01 -27.15
C GLU A 158 34.14 -10.28 -27.84
N ILE A 159 34.43 -9.38 -28.80
CA ILE A 159 33.41 -8.48 -29.34
C ILE A 159 32.49 -9.15 -30.34
N LYS A 160 31.33 -9.50 -29.79
CA LYS A 160 30.06 -9.57 -30.49
C LYS A 160 29.65 -8.18 -30.99
N THR A 161 28.88 -8.10 -32.07
CA THR A 161 28.39 -6.82 -32.61
C THR A 161 27.62 -6.06 -31.52
N VAL A 162 27.91 -4.78 -31.31
CA VAL A 162 27.20 -3.96 -30.31
C VAL A 162 26.23 -3.03 -31.02
N LEU A 163 24.95 -3.19 -30.70
CA LEU A 163 23.84 -2.40 -31.24
C LEU A 163 23.21 -1.56 -30.13
N TYR A 164 22.77 -0.36 -30.48
CA TYR A 164 21.92 0.48 -29.65
C TYR A 164 20.47 0.23 -30.04
N GLN A 165 19.68 -0.29 -29.12
CA GLN A 165 18.27 -0.57 -29.33
C GLN A 165 17.50 0.74 -29.47
N ASN A 166 16.61 0.79 -30.46
CA ASN A 166 15.58 1.82 -30.60
C ASN A 166 14.22 1.14 -30.45
N HIS A 167 13.25 1.76 -29.79
CA HIS A 167 11.92 1.18 -29.58
C HIS A 167 10.97 1.48 -30.73
N GLU A 168 11.17 2.58 -31.43
CA GLU A 168 10.36 3.03 -32.57
C GLU A 168 11.04 2.84 -33.94
N SER A 169 12.35 2.58 -33.96
CA SER A 169 13.13 2.45 -35.19
C SER A 169 14.09 1.26 -35.15
N MET A 170 14.79 1.01 -36.26
CA MET A 170 15.80 -0.05 -36.27
C MET A 170 16.95 0.29 -35.31
N PRO A 171 17.54 -0.71 -34.64
CA PRO A 171 18.71 -0.49 -33.80
C PRO A 171 19.86 0.14 -34.58
N LYS A 172 20.66 0.96 -33.90
CA LYS A 172 21.82 1.61 -34.49
C LYS A 172 23.10 0.86 -34.13
N MET A 173 23.95 0.60 -35.13
CA MET A 173 25.26 0.00 -34.88
C MET A 173 26.17 0.94 -34.07
N VAL A 174 26.72 0.42 -32.97
CA VAL A 174 27.67 1.14 -32.09
C VAL A 174 29.09 0.66 -32.35
N ILE A 175 29.30 -0.66 -32.30
CA ILE A 175 30.58 -1.34 -32.54
C ILE A 175 30.32 -2.53 -33.46
N GLY A 176 31.12 -2.66 -34.53
CA GLY A 176 30.98 -3.73 -35.51
C GLY A 176 30.89 -3.19 -36.93
N SER A 177 30.63 -4.10 -37.87
CA SER A 177 30.48 -3.81 -39.29
C SER A 177 29.36 -4.66 -39.89
N GLY A 178 28.50 -4.07 -40.72
CA GLY A 178 27.42 -4.77 -41.40
C GLY A 178 26.10 -3.99 -41.37
N GLU A 179 25.04 -4.62 -41.87
CA GLU A 179 23.67 -4.09 -41.80
C GLU A 179 22.93 -4.62 -40.58
N VAL A 180 22.17 -3.74 -39.91
CA VAL A 180 21.28 -4.14 -38.82
C VAL A 180 20.00 -4.73 -39.42
N ARG A 181 19.72 -6.00 -39.13
CA ARG A 181 18.54 -6.73 -39.66
C ARG A 181 17.60 -7.26 -38.59
N GLN A 182 17.90 -7.00 -37.32
CA GLN A 182 17.16 -7.53 -36.18
C GLN A 182 16.84 -6.42 -35.19
N THR A 183 15.76 -6.60 -34.42
CA THR A 183 15.34 -5.68 -33.37
C THR A 183 14.76 -6.47 -32.19
N LEU A 184 14.99 -6.00 -30.97
CA LEU A 184 14.34 -6.57 -29.79
C LEU A 184 12.89 -6.09 -29.68
N LEU A 185 11.98 -7.03 -29.50
CA LEU A 185 10.56 -6.76 -29.33
C LEU A 185 10.20 -6.64 -27.84
N PRO A 186 9.22 -5.80 -27.50
CA PRO A 186 8.72 -5.72 -26.14
C PRO A 186 8.05 -7.05 -25.75
N ARG A 187 8.23 -7.45 -24.49
CA ARG A 187 7.58 -8.64 -23.96
C ARG A 187 6.13 -8.34 -23.62
N LEU A 188 5.22 -9.22 -24.04
CA LEU A 188 3.78 -9.10 -23.76
C LEU A 188 3.33 -9.88 -22.51
N ILE A 189 4.26 -10.20 -21.60
CA ILE A 189 4.03 -11.09 -20.45
C ILE A 189 2.88 -10.60 -19.55
N TYR A 190 2.80 -9.30 -19.28
CA TYR A 190 1.75 -8.76 -18.41
C TYR A 190 0.37 -8.79 -19.04
N GLY A 191 0.28 -8.74 -20.37
CA GLY A 191 -0.99 -8.93 -21.07
C GLY A 191 -1.55 -10.34 -20.82
N PHE A 192 -0.69 -11.36 -20.81
CA PHE A 192 -1.08 -12.72 -20.45
C PHE A 192 -1.50 -12.82 -18.98
N TYR A 193 -0.72 -12.25 -18.05
CA TYR A 193 -1.07 -12.28 -16.63
C TYR A 193 -2.37 -11.54 -16.32
N ALA A 194 -2.65 -10.42 -16.99
CA ALA A 194 -3.92 -9.70 -16.85
C ALA A 194 -5.10 -10.56 -17.30
N ARG A 195 -4.99 -11.24 -18.45
CA ARG A 195 -6.04 -12.15 -18.96
C ARG A 195 -6.27 -13.33 -18.02
N ILE A 196 -5.19 -13.99 -17.56
CA ILE A 196 -5.28 -15.10 -16.60
C ILE A 196 -5.95 -14.63 -15.31
N SER A 197 -5.64 -13.42 -14.83
CA SER A 197 -6.24 -12.86 -13.62
C SER A 197 -7.75 -12.67 -13.78
N ILE A 198 -8.22 -12.11 -14.91
CA ILE A 198 -9.65 -11.95 -15.18
C ILE A 198 -10.34 -13.31 -15.28
N ILE A 199 -9.77 -14.25 -16.03
CA ILE A 199 -10.32 -15.61 -16.20
C ILE A 199 -10.43 -16.29 -14.83
N GLY A 200 -9.39 -16.22 -14.02
CA GLY A 200 -9.37 -16.76 -12.66
C GLY A 200 -10.43 -16.14 -11.75
N PHE A 201 -10.61 -14.82 -11.82
CA PHE A 201 -11.66 -14.11 -11.06
C PHE A 201 -13.06 -14.59 -11.44
N VAL A 202 -13.35 -14.70 -12.75
CA VAL A 202 -14.64 -15.17 -13.26
C VAL A 202 -14.86 -16.64 -12.86
N PHE A 203 -13.85 -17.49 -13.02
CA PHE A 203 -13.91 -18.90 -12.67
C PHE A 203 -14.18 -19.12 -11.18
N LEU A 204 -13.46 -18.44 -10.29
CA LEU A 204 -13.67 -18.53 -8.84
C LEU A 204 -15.06 -18.01 -8.43
N SER A 205 -15.52 -16.94 -9.07
CA SER A 205 -16.88 -16.41 -8.86
C SER A 205 -17.96 -17.42 -9.25
N LEU A 206 -17.78 -18.09 -10.39
CA LEU A 206 -18.67 -19.14 -10.89
C LEU A 206 -18.64 -20.41 -10.04
N LEU A 207 -17.53 -20.70 -9.34
CA LEU A 207 -17.47 -21.81 -8.38
C LEU A 207 -18.16 -21.47 -7.06
N ILE A 208 -18.00 -20.24 -6.56
CA ILE A 208 -18.56 -19.83 -5.27
C ILE A 208 -20.09 -19.70 -5.32
N ALA A 209 -20.64 -19.10 -6.38
CA ALA A 209 -22.08 -18.89 -6.52
C ALA A 209 -22.95 -20.16 -6.36
N PRO A 210 -22.68 -21.29 -7.03
CA PRO A 210 -23.45 -22.52 -6.86
C PRO A 210 -23.25 -23.13 -5.47
N ILE A 211 -22.05 -23.08 -4.89
CA ILE A 211 -21.79 -23.63 -3.54
C ILE A 211 -22.69 -22.96 -2.51
N GLU A 212 -22.84 -21.64 -2.57
CA GLU A 212 -23.72 -20.89 -1.68
C GLU A 212 -25.19 -21.25 -1.91
N LYS A 213 -25.59 -21.42 -3.17
CA LYS A 213 -26.94 -21.82 -3.54
C LYS A 213 -27.29 -23.23 -3.05
N PHE A 214 -26.38 -24.19 -3.21
CA PHE A 214 -26.58 -25.59 -2.79
C PHE A 214 -26.55 -25.75 -1.27
N LYS A 215 -25.62 -25.08 -0.58
CA LYS A 215 -25.49 -25.18 0.88
C LYS A 215 -26.49 -24.31 1.65
N LYS A 216 -27.27 -23.46 0.97
CA LYS A 216 -28.17 -22.44 1.56
C LYS A 216 -27.50 -21.60 2.67
N LYS A 217 -26.18 -21.45 2.60
CA LYS A 217 -25.36 -20.76 3.58
C LYS A 217 -24.40 -19.85 2.84
N SER A 218 -24.46 -18.55 3.14
CA SER A 218 -23.51 -17.58 2.59
C SER A 218 -22.14 -17.82 3.19
N ILE A 219 -21.13 -17.85 2.34
CA ILE A 219 -19.72 -17.75 2.73
C ILE A 219 -19.50 -16.33 3.26
N SER A 220 -18.71 -16.19 4.32
CA SER A 220 -18.42 -14.87 4.91
C SER A 220 -17.62 -14.01 3.93
N LEU A 221 -17.81 -12.69 3.99
CA LEU A 221 -17.14 -11.73 3.11
C LEU A 221 -15.60 -11.89 3.09
N PRO A 222 -14.89 -12.07 4.22
CA PRO A 222 -13.43 -12.22 4.20
C PRO A 222 -12.97 -13.48 3.47
N ILE A 223 -13.70 -14.59 3.59
CA ILE A 223 -13.35 -15.83 2.89
C ILE A 223 -13.50 -15.62 1.37
N LYS A 224 -14.59 -15.00 0.91
CA LYS A 224 -14.75 -14.64 -0.51
C LYS A 224 -13.62 -13.74 -0.99
N THR A 225 -13.23 -12.77 -0.17
CA THR A 225 -12.20 -11.79 -0.51
C THR A 225 -10.82 -12.42 -0.59
N ILE A 226 -10.51 -13.46 0.20
CA ILE A 226 -9.25 -14.21 0.07
C ILE A 226 -9.16 -14.85 -1.33
N PHE A 227 -10.22 -15.50 -1.79
CA PHE A 227 -10.21 -16.18 -3.10
C PHE A 227 -10.31 -15.21 -4.27
N LEU A 228 -11.29 -14.31 -4.27
CA LEU A 228 -11.53 -13.37 -5.37
C LEU A 228 -10.58 -12.16 -5.36
N GLY A 229 -10.11 -11.77 -4.18
CA GLY A 229 -9.28 -10.57 -4.03
C GLY A 229 -7.90 -10.73 -4.65
N PHE A 230 -7.32 -11.94 -4.64
CA PHE A 230 -6.00 -12.17 -5.23
C PHE A 230 -5.97 -11.90 -6.75
N PRO A 231 -6.78 -12.55 -7.60
CA PRO A 231 -6.77 -12.27 -9.03
C PRO A 231 -7.17 -10.82 -9.33
N LEU A 232 -8.12 -10.26 -8.58
CA LEU A 232 -8.52 -8.87 -8.76
C LEU A 232 -7.37 -7.88 -8.45
N ALA A 233 -6.65 -8.10 -7.35
CA ALA A 233 -5.52 -7.26 -6.96
C ALA A 233 -4.33 -7.39 -7.91
N LEU A 234 -4.08 -8.59 -8.46
CA LEU A 234 -3.08 -8.78 -9.50
C LEU A 234 -3.43 -7.98 -10.76
N PHE A 235 -4.67 -8.09 -11.22
CA PHE A 235 -5.15 -7.34 -12.37
C PHE A 235 -5.04 -5.82 -12.17
N LEU A 236 -5.48 -5.31 -11.01
CA LEU A 236 -5.41 -3.88 -10.70
C LEU A 236 -3.96 -3.38 -10.59
N GLY A 237 -3.05 -4.18 -10.04
CA GLY A 237 -1.63 -3.81 -9.96
C GLY A 237 -0.98 -3.73 -11.35
N ILE A 238 -1.29 -4.68 -12.25
CA ILE A 238 -0.83 -4.63 -13.64
C ILE A 238 -1.37 -3.38 -14.34
N LEU A 239 -2.66 -3.10 -14.20
CA LEU A 239 -3.31 -1.95 -14.82
C LEU A 239 -2.73 -0.63 -14.31
N ALA A 240 -2.44 -0.53 -13.02
CA ALA A 240 -1.85 0.67 -12.46
C ALA A 240 -0.42 0.92 -12.97
N VAL A 241 0.44 -0.11 -13.03
CA VAL A 241 1.85 0.07 -13.46
C VAL A 241 1.99 0.19 -14.98
N LYS A 242 1.25 -0.62 -15.76
CA LYS A 242 1.42 -0.70 -17.23
C LYS A 242 0.31 -0.05 -18.04
N GLY A 243 -0.83 0.22 -17.43
CA GLY A 243 -2.03 0.63 -18.18
C GLY A 243 -2.51 -0.47 -19.14
N ILE A 244 -3.08 -0.04 -20.26
CA ILE A 244 -3.73 -0.92 -21.24
C ILE A 244 -2.73 -1.62 -22.17
N ASN A 245 -1.60 -0.97 -22.49
CA ASN A 245 -0.66 -1.48 -23.49
C ASN A 245 0.04 -2.77 -23.01
N THR A 246 0.23 -2.96 -21.70
CA THR A 246 0.82 -4.16 -21.03
C THR A 246 2.18 -4.68 -21.56
N ALA A 247 2.67 -4.15 -22.68
CA ALA A 247 3.96 -4.43 -23.26
C ALA A 247 5.07 -3.81 -22.39
N SER A 248 6.17 -4.53 -22.23
CA SER A 248 7.30 -4.09 -21.42
C SER A 248 8.63 -4.46 -22.05
N PHE A 249 9.50 -3.46 -22.16
CA PHE A 249 10.92 -3.63 -22.45
C PHE A 249 11.74 -3.90 -21.19
N TYR A 250 11.22 -3.57 -20.00
CA TYR A 250 11.91 -3.74 -18.71
C TYR A 250 11.09 -4.62 -17.74
N PRO A 251 10.88 -5.91 -18.07
CA PRO A 251 10.00 -6.80 -17.33
C PRO A 251 10.48 -7.06 -15.88
N THR A 252 11.78 -7.02 -15.62
CA THR A 252 12.28 -7.25 -14.25
C THR A 252 11.98 -6.06 -13.33
N SER A 253 12.05 -4.84 -13.86
CA SER A 253 11.70 -3.61 -13.12
C SER A 253 10.20 -3.53 -12.88
N ASP A 254 9.41 -3.70 -13.94
CA ASP A 254 7.94 -3.62 -13.88
C ASP A 254 7.35 -4.68 -12.93
N PHE A 255 7.89 -5.90 -12.93
CA PHE A 255 7.39 -7.01 -12.12
C PHE A 255 7.44 -6.69 -10.61
N LYS A 256 8.51 -6.06 -10.13
CA LYS A 256 8.69 -5.73 -8.71
C LYS A 256 7.59 -4.79 -8.23
N TYR A 257 7.31 -3.74 -9.01
CA TYR A 257 6.27 -2.77 -8.69
C TYR A 257 4.86 -3.37 -8.78
N ILE A 258 4.59 -4.16 -9.81
CA ILE A 258 3.30 -4.86 -9.95
C ILE A 258 3.06 -5.76 -8.73
N LEU A 259 4.06 -6.57 -8.34
CA LEU A 259 3.94 -7.48 -7.21
C LEU A 259 3.65 -6.74 -5.90
N LEU A 260 4.43 -5.69 -5.61
CA LEU A 260 4.27 -4.88 -4.39
C LEU A 260 2.91 -4.17 -4.35
N LEU A 261 2.48 -3.59 -5.48
CA LEU A 261 1.22 -2.87 -5.57
C LEU A 261 0.03 -3.83 -5.45
N SER A 262 0.07 -4.97 -6.14
CA SER A 262 -0.93 -6.03 -6.03
C SER A 262 -1.03 -6.56 -4.60
N LEU A 263 0.09 -6.75 -3.90
CA LEU A 263 0.09 -7.15 -2.50
C LEU A 263 -0.59 -6.09 -1.61
N GLY A 264 -0.26 -4.81 -1.79
CA GLY A 264 -0.88 -3.70 -1.06
C GLY A 264 -2.40 -3.59 -1.28
N ILE A 265 -2.84 -3.74 -2.53
CA ILE A 265 -4.27 -3.75 -2.89
C ILE A 265 -4.97 -4.99 -2.30
N TYR A 266 -4.33 -6.15 -2.34
CA TYR A 266 -4.88 -7.38 -1.78
C TYR A 266 -5.08 -7.29 -0.26
N LEU A 267 -4.07 -6.80 0.46
CA LEU A 267 -4.16 -6.56 1.90
C LEU A 267 -5.25 -5.55 2.25
N PHE A 268 -5.39 -4.47 1.45
CA PHE A 268 -6.47 -3.51 1.60
C PHE A 268 -7.84 -4.19 1.49
N PHE A 269 -8.06 -5.04 0.48
CA PHE A 269 -9.32 -5.78 0.33
C PHE A 269 -9.59 -6.71 1.51
N ILE A 270 -8.58 -7.47 1.95
CA ILE A 270 -8.73 -8.36 3.12
C ILE A 270 -9.13 -7.56 4.36
N PHE A 271 -8.36 -6.54 4.73
CA PHE A 271 -8.62 -5.79 5.96
C PHE A 271 -9.97 -5.06 5.91
N LEU A 272 -10.34 -4.51 4.76
CA LEU A 272 -11.65 -3.90 4.56
C LEU A 272 -12.79 -4.92 4.66
N SER A 273 -12.60 -6.13 4.14
CA SER A 273 -13.59 -7.21 4.21
C SER A 273 -13.81 -7.70 5.65
N ILE A 274 -12.74 -7.86 6.43
CA ILE A 274 -12.79 -8.25 7.84
C ILE A 274 -13.50 -7.16 8.65
N PHE A 275 -13.14 -5.89 8.43
CA PHE A 275 -13.80 -4.77 9.10
C PHE A 275 -15.30 -4.69 8.80
N LYS A 276 -15.69 -4.89 7.54
CA LYS A 276 -17.11 -4.93 7.14
C LYS A 276 -17.86 -6.09 7.78
N GLU A 277 -17.23 -7.25 7.91
CA GLU A 277 -17.84 -8.42 8.56
C GLU A 277 -18.01 -8.19 10.07
N GLN A 278 -17.01 -7.59 10.73
CA GLN A 278 -17.12 -7.24 12.16
C GLN A 278 -18.26 -6.26 12.44
N LYS A 279 -18.50 -5.28 11.55
CA LYS A 279 -19.63 -4.35 11.67
C LYS A 279 -21.00 -4.98 11.40
N ARG A 280 -21.05 -6.17 10.79
CA ARG A 280 -22.30 -6.89 10.49
C ARG A 280 -22.74 -7.85 11.60
N MET A 281 -21.83 -8.22 12.51
CA MET A 281 -22.09 -9.08 13.68
C MET A 281 -22.48 -8.24 14.89
#